data_AF-A0ABD5P5I8-F1
#
_entry.id   AF-A0ABD5P5I8-F1
#
_cell.length_a   1.000
_cell.length_b   1.000
_cell.length_c   1.000
_cell.angle_alpha   90.00
_cell.angle_beta   90.00
_cell.angle_gamma   90.00
#
_symmetry.space_group_name_H-M   'P 1'
#
loop_
_entity.id
_entity.type
_entity.pdbx_description
1 polymer ?
#
loop_
_entity_poly.entity_id
_entity_poly.type
_entity_poly.pdbx_seq_one_letter_code
_entity_poly.pdbx_strand_id
1 'polypeptide(L)'
;MACSVCGAETVDFLVPDAYREYAPDGAHAASICSRCLTVEAADEGCEDPDFTRVSGAFPTRPDAAVPLALALGCCESLATNRAALETLLERIERAGVDPLLALDRLLAEPSVEPAIDLERRRVQLEALLY
;
A
#
# COMPACT_ATOMS: atom_id res chain seq x y z
N MET A 1 -6.19 0.52 14.46
CA MET A 1 -7.67 0.62 14.51
C MET A 1 -8.30 -0.62 13.86
N ALA A 2 -9.61 -0.67 13.62
CA ALA A 2 -10.26 -1.72 12.82
C ALA A 2 -10.65 -1.15 11.45
N CYS A 3 -10.40 -1.91 10.39
CA CYS A 3 -10.68 -1.50 9.01
C CYS A 3 -12.19 -1.30 8.80
N SER A 4 -12.58 -0.20 8.13
CA SER A 4 -14.00 0.09 7.90
C SER A 4 -14.67 -0.88 6.92
N VAL A 5 -13.88 -1.54 6.06
CA VAL A 5 -14.35 -2.43 4.99
C VAL A 5 -14.60 -3.86 5.49
N CYS A 6 -13.66 -4.43 6.27
CA CYS A 6 -13.74 -5.84 6.69
C CYS A 6 -13.64 -6.06 8.21
N GLY A 7 -13.40 -5.01 9.00
CA GLY A 7 -13.28 -5.10 10.46
C GLY A 7 -11.98 -5.72 10.99
N ALA A 8 -11.04 -6.10 10.12
CA ALA A 8 -9.75 -6.64 10.54
C ALA A 8 -8.81 -5.55 11.12
N GLU A 9 -7.72 -5.98 11.74
CA GLU A 9 -6.73 -5.08 12.33
C GLU A 9 -6.02 -4.23 11.26
N THR A 10 -5.74 -2.97 11.60
CA THR A 10 -4.95 -2.06 10.76
C THR A 10 -3.59 -1.77 11.37
N VAL A 11 -2.63 -1.48 10.50
CA VAL A 11 -1.33 -0.92 10.86
C VAL A 11 -1.34 0.56 10.50
N ASP A 12 -1.20 1.41 11.50
CA ASP A 12 -1.23 2.86 11.35
C ASP A 12 0.20 3.39 11.20
N PHE A 13 0.46 4.27 10.23
CA PHE A 13 1.79 4.77 9.89
C PHE A 13 1.77 6.26 9.54
N LEU A 14 2.88 6.94 9.82
CA LEU A 14 3.08 8.32 9.36
C LEU A 14 3.38 8.36 7.86
N VAL A 15 2.79 9.34 7.16
CA VAL A 15 3.07 9.61 5.75
C VAL A 15 4.12 10.73 5.66
N PRO A 16 5.34 10.45 5.15
CA PRO A 16 6.34 11.47 4.89
C PRO A 16 5.79 12.59 3.98
N ASP A 17 6.27 13.82 4.17
CA ASP A 17 5.77 14.96 3.40
C ASP A 17 5.87 14.79 1.88
N ALA A 18 6.90 14.07 1.41
CA ALA A 18 7.09 13.73 0.00
C ALA A 18 6.00 12.83 -0.61
N TYR A 19 5.17 12.20 0.22
CA TYR A 19 4.10 11.30 -0.20
C TYR A 19 2.70 11.78 0.20
N ARG A 20 2.58 12.95 0.85
CA ARG A 20 1.29 13.54 1.29
C ARG A 20 0.27 13.64 0.18
N GLU A 21 0.70 14.01 -1.02
CA GLU A 21 -0.19 14.15 -2.19
C GLU A 21 -0.79 12.81 -2.66
N TYR A 22 -0.20 11.68 -2.25
CA TYR A 22 -0.69 10.33 -2.55
C TYR A 22 -1.42 9.69 -1.35
N ALA A 23 -1.45 10.37 -0.21
CA ALA A 23 -2.15 9.92 0.97
C ALA A 23 -3.67 10.06 0.78
N PRO A 24 -4.48 9.15 1.37
CA PRO A 24 -5.92 9.36 1.48
C PRO A 24 -6.22 10.73 2.10
N ASP A 25 -7.04 11.53 1.42
CA ASP A 25 -7.42 12.89 1.81
C ASP A 25 -6.26 13.87 2.06
N GLY A 26 -5.05 13.57 1.55
CA GLY A 26 -3.85 14.36 1.83
C GLY A 26 -3.38 14.30 3.29
N ALA A 27 -3.80 13.27 4.03
CA ALA A 27 -3.53 13.10 5.45
C ALA A 27 -2.04 12.89 5.75
N HIS A 28 -1.63 13.27 6.95
CA HIS A 28 -0.27 13.08 7.46
C HIS A 28 -0.04 11.69 8.08
N ALA A 29 -1.12 10.93 8.28
CA ALA A 29 -1.11 9.56 8.73
C ALA A 29 -2.13 8.75 7.92
N ALA A 30 -1.84 7.47 7.74
CA ALA A 30 -2.71 6.53 7.06
C ALA A 30 -2.65 5.18 7.77
N SER A 31 -3.62 4.34 7.49
CA SER A 31 -3.67 2.97 8.00
C SER A 31 -3.80 1.99 6.85
N ILE A 32 -3.20 0.81 6.96
CA ILE A 32 -3.37 -0.30 6.02
C ILE A 32 -3.96 -1.51 6.75
N CYS A 33 -5.00 -2.09 6.15
CA CYS A 33 -5.63 -3.31 6.66
C CYS A 33 -4.75 -4.53 6.41
N SER A 34 -4.56 -5.38 7.43
CA SER A 34 -3.78 -6.63 7.31
C SER A 34 -4.46 -7.73 6.49
N ARG A 35 -5.75 -7.59 6.21
CA ARG A 35 -6.52 -8.59 5.45
C ARG A 35 -6.88 -8.09 4.06
N CYS A 36 -7.64 -7.00 3.96
CA CYS A 36 -8.14 -6.53 2.67
C CYS A 36 -7.26 -5.48 1.98
N LEU A 37 -6.14 -5.12 2.59
CA LEU A 37 -5.17 -4.14 2.07
C LEU A 37 -5.75 -2.75 1.77
N THR A 38 -6.98 -2.47 2.25
CA THR A 38 -7.56 -1.13 2.18
C THR A 38 -6.69 -0.15 2.93
N VAL A 39 -6.46 1.01 2.32
CA VAL A 39 -5.69 2.11 2.90
C VAL A 39 -6.62 3.28 3.16
N GLU A 40 -6.64 3.73 4.40
CA GLU A 40 -7.57 4.77 4.88
C GLU A 40 -6.78 5.90 5.55
N ALA A 41 -7.31 7.12 5.54
CA ALA A 41 -6.76 8.21 6.33
C ALA A 41 -6.84 7.85 7.83
N ALA A 42 -5.82 8.22 8.58
CA ALA A 42 -5.79 8.07 10.03
C ALA A 42 -5.55 9.42 10.69
N ASP A 43 -6.13 9.62 11.88
CA ASP A 43 -5.91 10.83 12.68
C ASP A 43 -4.50 10.87 13.28
N GLU A 44 -3.97 9.70 13.66
CA GLU A 44 -2.66 9.50 14.25
C GLU A 44 -1.92 8.36 13.53
N GLY A 45 -0.61 8.51 13.36
CA GLY A 45 0.25 7.49 12.76
C GLY A 45 1.35 7.03 13.72
N CYS A 46 1.86 5.81 13.53
CA CYS A 46 3.00 5.32 14.28
C CYS A 46 4.32 5.78 13.64
N GLU A 47 5.29 6.22 14.47
CA GLU A 47 6.67 6.51 14.03
C GLU A 47 7.44 5.23 13.65
N ASP A 48 7.14 4.11 14.32
CA ASP A 48 7.73 2.80 14.06
C ASP A 48 6.62 1.75 13.83
N PRO A 49 5.94 1.79 12.66
CA PRO A 49 4.86 0.88 12.34
C PRO A 49 5.37 -0.55 12.11
N ASP A 50 4.73 -1.52 12.75
CA ASP A 50 5.03 -2.93 12.53
C ASP A 50 4.31 -3.46 11.29
N PHE A 51 4.93 -3.27 10.13
CA PHE A 51 4.41 -3.74 8.84
C PHE A 51 4.41 -5.27 8.68
N THR A 52 5.09 -6.02 9.56
CA THR A 52 5.02 -7.49 9.54
C THR A 52 3.62 -8.00 9.86
N ARG A 53 2.81 -7.17 10.54
CA ARG A 53 1.40 -7.46 10.83
C ARG A 53 0.50 -7.42 9.61
N VAL A 54 0.94 -6.80 8.50
CA VAL A 54 0.18 -6.82 7.24
C VAL A 54 0.31 -8.20 6.58
N SER A 55 1.54 -8.64 6.34
CA SER A 55 1.87 -9.96 5.81
C SER A 55 3.39 -10.17 5.90
N GLY A 56 3.84 -11.42 6.00
CA GLY A 56 5.27 -11.76 5.87
C GLY A 56 5.86 -11.45 4.49
N ALA A 57 5.00 -11.25 3.49
CA ALA A 57 5.38 -10.79 2.15
C ALA A 57 5.55 -9.27 2.05
N PHE A 58 5.03 -8.51 3.02
CA PHE A 58 5.05 -7.05 2.97
C PHE A 58 6.44 -6.51 3.37
N PRO A 59 6.94 -5.43 2.73
CA PRO A 59 8.20 -4.82 3.12
C PRO A 59 8.18 -4.36 4.58
N THR A 60 9.26 -4.59 5.30
CA THR A 60 9.38 -4.17 6.70
C THR A 60 10.04 -2.82 6.88
N ARG A 61 10.80 -2.35 5.88
CA ARG A 61 11.47 -1.06 5.93
C ARG A 61 10.49 0.06 5.52
N PRO A 62 10.32 1.13 6.31
CA PRO A 62 9.39 2.21 6.00
C PRO A 62 9.59 2.88 4.63
N ASP A 63 10.84 2.93 4.14
CA ASP A 63 11.18 3.52 2.83
C ASP A 63 10.59 2.78 1.62
N ALA A 64 10.29 1.49 1.77
CA ALA A 64 9.57 0.69 0.77
C ALA A 64 8.11 0.41 1.19
N ALA A 65 7.85 0.23 2.48
CA ALA A 65 6.55 -0.17 3.01
C ALA A 65 5.49 0.93 2.87
N VAL A 66 5.85 2.18 3.21
CA VAL A 66 4.93 3.33 3.10
C VAL A 66 4.52 3.58 1.64
N PRO A 67 5.45 3.72 0.67
CA PRO A 67 5.02 3.94 -0.72
C PRO A 67 4.28 2.73 -1.30
N LEU A 68 4.57 1.49 -0.88
CA LEU A 68 3.78 0.32 -1.30
C LEU A 68 2.35 0.37 -0.77
N ALA A 69 2.15 0.73 0.50
CA ALA A 69 0.81 0.92 1.05
C ALA A 69 0.04 1.99 0.27
N LEU A 70 0.66 3.15 0.03
CA LEU A 70 0.02 4.22 -0.76
C LEU A 70 -0.29 3.80 -2.20
N ALA A 71 0.57 2.99 -2.82
CA ALA A 71 0.34 2.45 -4.15
C ALA A 71 -0.89 1.52 -4.16
N LEU A 72 -1.06 0.68 -3.14
CA LEU A 72 -2.25 -0.16 -2.98
C LEU A 72 -3.53 0.66 -2.86
N GLY A 73 -3.54 1.73 -2.06
CA GLY A 73 -4.67 2.67 -2.01
C GLY A 73 -4.95 3.33 -3.36
N CYS A 74 -3.91 3.72 -4.08
CA CYS A 74 -4.04 4.30 -5.41
C CYS A 74 -4.60 3.32 -6.47
N CYS A 75 -4.48 2.00 -6.24
CA CYS A 75 -4.96 0.97 -7.16
C CYS A 75 -6.49 0.84 -7.25
N GLU A 76 -7.25 1.51 -6.36
CA GLU A 76 -8.71 1.60 -6.48
C GLU A 76 -9.13 2.27 -7.80
N SER A 77 -8.39 3.31 -8.23
CA SER A 77 -8.61 4.02 -9.50
C SER A 77 -7.31 4.31 -10.26
N LEU A 78 -6.87 3.37 -11.10
CA LEU A 78 -5.68 3.55 -11.96
C LEU A 78 -5.80 4.74 -12.93
N ALA A 79 -7.01 5.03 -13.40
CA ALA A 79 -7.23 6.13 -14.34
C ALA A 79 -6.89 7.49 -13.70
N THR A 80 -7.29 7.68 -12.44
CA THR A 80 -7.03 8.91 -11.69
C THR A 80 -5.60 8.97 -11.17
N ASN A 81 -5.06 7.81 -10.77
CA ASN A 81 -3.84 7.75 -9.97
C ASN A 81 -2.60 7.31 -10.76
N ARG A 82 -2.64 7.30 -12.09
CA ARG A 82 -1.53 6.80 -12.94
C ARG A 82 -0.17 7.40 -12.57
N ALA A 83 -0.07 8.73 -12.55
CA ALA A 83 1.20 9.42 -12.27
C ALA A 83 1.70 9.18 -10.84
N ALA A 84 0.77 9.07 -9.88
CA ALA A 84 1.08 8.71 -8.50
C ALA A 84 1.63 7.28 -8.42
N LEU A 85 0.99 6.32 -9.10
CA LEU A 85 1.42 4.94 -9.16
C LEU A 85 2.81 4.80 -9.78
N GLU A 86 3.08 5.42 -10.93
CA GLU A 86 4.41 5.43 -11.55
C GLU A 86 5.48 5.95 -10.57
N THR A 87 5.22 7.08 -9.93
CA THR A 87 6.16 7.69 -8.96
C THR A 87 6.39 6.77 -7.75
N LEU A 88 5.34 6.21 -7.17
CA LEU A 88 5.44 5.34 -5.99
C LEU A 88 6.17 4.03 -6.33
N LEU A 89 5.88 3.43 -7.48
CA LEU A 89 6.53 2.20 -7.94
C LEU A 89 8.03 2.40 -8.12
N GLU A 90 8.44 3.50 -8.77
CA GLU A 90 9.87 3.82 -8.89
C GLU A 90 10.55 4.05 -7.53
N ARG A 91 9.83 4.60 -6.54
CA ARG A 91 10.37 4.81 -5.19
C ARG A 91 10.58 3.48 -4.46
N ILE A 92 9.65 2.54 -4.60
CA ILE A 92 9.74 1.19 -4.04
C ILE A 92 10.94 0.45 -4.63
N GLU A 93 11.13 0.52 -5.96
CA GLU A 93 12.29 -0.07 -6.64
C GLU A 93 13.61 0.55 -6.19
N ARG A 94 13.67 1.88 -6.07
CA ARG A 94 14.87 2.58 -5.54
C ARG A 94 15.17 2.22 -4.09
N ALA A 95 14.17 1.82 -3.31
CA ALA A 95 14.34 1.29 -1.96
C ALA A 95 14.77 -0.20 -1.93
N GLY A 96 14.93 -0.83 -3.11
CA GLY A 96 15.43 -2.20 -3.25
C GLY A 96 14.35 -3.29 -3.20
N VAL A 97 13.08 -2.92 -3.34
CA VAL A 97 11.96 -3.86 -3.38
C VAL A 97 11.37 -3.87 -4.79
N ASP A 98 11.15 -5.05 -5.35
CA ASP A 98 10.38 -5.20 -6.59
C ASP A 98 8.88 -5.11 -6.24
N PRO A 99 8.16 -4.07 -6.70
CA PRO A 99 6.77 -3.88 -6.34
C PRO A 99 5.86 -4.96 -6.92
N LEU A 100 6.10 -5.42 -8.16
CA LEU A 100 5.28 -6.46 -8.78
C LEU A 100 5.45 -7.79 -8.05
N LEU A 101 6.68 -8.14 -7.67
CA LEU A 101 6.96 -9.33 -6.86
C LEU A 101 6.32 -9.23 -5.47
N ALA A 102 6.29 -8.03 -4.86
CA ALA A 102 5.59 -7.83 -3.59
C ALA A 102 4.09 -8.07 -3.73
N LEU A 103 3.45 -7.56 -4.79
CA LEU A 103 2.04 -7.83 -5.08
C LEU A 103 1.77 -9.31 -5.35
N ASP A 104 2.63 -9.99 -6.10
CA ASP A 104 2.51 -11.42 -6.39
C ASP A 104 2.58 -12.27 -5.11
N ARG A 105 3.45 -11.90 -4.18
CA ARG A 105 3.55 -12.58 -2.88
C ARG A 105 2.34 -12.30 -1.98
N LEU A 106 1.79 -11.08 -2.01
CA LEU A 106 0.57 -10.76 -1.28
C LEU A 106 -0.64 -11.52 -1.84
N LEU A 107 -0.73 -11.67 -3.16
CA LEU A 107 -1.77 -12.49 -3.81
C LEU A 107 -1.67 -13.98 -3.47
N ALA A 108 -0.45 -14.46 -3.19
CA ALA A 108 -0.22 -15.85 -2.80
C ALA A 108 -0.48 -16.11 -1.29
N GLU A 109 -0.67 -15.07 -0.47
CA GLU A 109 -0.86 -15.18 0.97
C GLU A 109 -2.33 -15.50 1.33
N PRO A 110 -2.64 -16.67 1.90
CA PRO A 110 -4.03 -17.07 2.17
C PRO A 110 -4.76 -16.20 3.19
N SER A 111 -4.04 -15.48 4.07
CA SER A 111 -4.64 -14.57 5.03
C SER A 111 -5.03 -13.21 4.44
N VAL A 112 -4.64 -12.94 3.20
CA VAL A 112 -4.88 -11.68 2.50
C VAL A 112 -6.02 -11.86 1.51
N GLU A 113 -7.05 -11.02 1.63
CA GLU A 113 -8.26 -11.02 0.80
C GLU A 113 -8.51 -9.59 0.29
N PRO A 114 -7.77 -9.14 -0.75
CA PRO A 114 -7.79 -7.74 -1.17
C PRO A 114 -9.20 -7.25 -1.51
N ALA A 115 -9.56 -6.04 -1.05
CA ALA A 115 -10.86 -5.45 -1.36
C ALA A 115 -11.01 -5.09 -2.85
N ILE A 116 -9.89 -4.91 -3.53
CA ILE A 116 -9.80 -4.68 -4.99
C ILE A 116 -9.40 -5.96 -5.70
N ASP A 117 -9.68 -6.04 -7.00
CA ASP A 117 -9.16 -7.08 -7.90
C ASP A 117 -7.64 -6.86 -8.13
N LEU A 118 -6.86 -7.22 -7.11
CA LEU A 118 -5.41 -6.98 -7.05
C LEU A 118 -4.66 -7.75 -8.14
N GLU A 119 -5.14 -8.94 -8.50
CA GLU A 119 -4.57 -9.75 -9.59
C GLU A 119 -4.65 -8.97 -10.91
N ARG A 120 -5.83 -8.43 -11.24
CA ARG A 120 -6.00 -7.59 -12.42
C ARG A 120 -5.18 -6.30 -12.34
N ARG A 121 -5.11 -5.65 -11.17
CA ARG A 121 -4.33 -4.41 -11.00
C ARG A 121 -2.85 -4.67 -11.21
N ARG A 122 -2.31 -5.76 -10.69
CA ARG A 122 -0.90 -6.16 -10.88
C ARG A 122 -0.53 -6.27 -12.36
N VAL A 123 -1.37 -6.92 -13.18
CA VAL A 123 -1.15 -6.99 -14.65
C VAL A 123 -1.21 -5.61 -15.29
N GLN A 124 -2.13 -4.75 -14.85
CA GLN A 124 -2.23 -3.39 -15.38
C GLN A 124 -1.01 -2.53 -15.02
N LEU A 125 -0.48 -2.65 -13.80
CA LEU A 125 0.73 -1.95 -13.35
C LEU A 125 1.97 -2.42 -14.11
N GLU A 126 2.08 -3.73 -14.39
CA GLU A 126 3.17 -4.26 -15.22
C GLU A 126 3.19 -3.59 -16.60
N ALA A 127 2.02 -3.44 -17.23
CA ALA A 127 1.89 -2.72 -18.51
C ALA A 127 2.06 -1.19 -18.42
N LEU A 128 2.16 -0.61 -17.21
CA LEU A 128 2.54 0.79 -17.03
C LEU A 128 4.06 0.96 -17.00
N LEU A 129 4.77 -0.01 -16.44
CA LEU A 129 6.22 0.03 -16.27
C LEU A 129 6.98 -0.42 -17.54
N TYR A 130 6.34 -1.22 -18.39
CA TYR A 130 6.92 -1.85 -19.59
C TYR A 130 6.06 -1.63 -20.84
#